data_AF-A0A015LJC0-F1
#
_entry.id   AF-A0A015LJC0-F1
#
_cell.length_a   1.000
_cell.length_b   1.000
_cell.length_c   1.000
_cell.angle_alpha   90.00
_cell.angle_beta   90.00
_cell.angle_gamma   90.00
#
_symmetry.space_group_name_H-M   'P 1'
#
loop_
_entity.id
_entity.type
_entity.pdbx_description
1 polymer ?
#
loop_
_entity_poly.entity_id
_entity_poly.type
_entity_poly.pdbx_seq_one_letter_code
_entity_poly.pdbx_strand_id
1 'polypeptide(L)'
;MEKLKKVEEILFYDEIDLFEDELADNGTAIINVKIRVMPSGFYILQRFFLRVDEVLFRMNDTRVYHEFGTDYLQLEYSSREEHYNKIRTCIPKYKGDDISQLTDINWINSKLPPPKKDELMVKKLCVVPKSEI
;
A
#
# COMPACT_ATOMS: atom_id res chain seq x y z
N MET A 1 10.56 9.74 -3.20
CA MET A 1 9.80 8.91 -4.16
C MET A 1 10.45 8.84 -5.54
N GLU A 2 11.03 9.91 -6.10
CA GLU A 2 11.68 9.84 -7.42
C GLU A 2 12.90 8.91 -7.47
N LYS A 3 13.69 8.86 -6.38
CA LYS A 3 14.82 7.93 -6.26
C LYS A 3 14.43 6.45 -6.31
N LEU A 4 13.20 6.08 -5.90
CA LEU A 4 12.70 4.69 -5.98
C LEU A 4 12.32 4.27 -7.41
N LYS A 5 12.28 5.20 -8.37
CA LYS A 5 12.13 4.87 -9.79
C LYS A 5 13.46 4.44 -10.43
N LYS A 6 14.58 4.69 -9.74
CA LYS A 6 15.89 4.21 -10.19
C LYS A 6 15.94 2.70 -9.94
N VAL A 7 16.23 1.95 -10.99
CA VAL A 7 16.40 0.50 -10.88
C VAL A 7 17.76 0.26 -10.22
N GLU A 8 17.71 -0.21 -8.98
CA GLU A 8 18.86 -0.72 -8.24
C GLU A 8 18.69 -2.22 -8.01
N GLU A 9 19.80 -2.93 -7.82
CA GLU A 9 19.76 -4.35 -7.48
C GLU A 9 19.08 -4.55 -6.13
N ILE A 10 18.15 -5.51 -6.07
CA ILE A 10 17.48 -5.88 -4.84
C ILE A 10 18.35 -6.91 -4.12
N LEU A 11 19.03 -6.48 -3.05
CA LEU A 11 19.86 -7.34 -2.22
C LEU A 11 19.01 -8.28 -1.35
N PHE A 12 17.84 -7.80 -0.93
CA PHE A 12 16.89 -8.58 -0.13
C PHE A 12 15.45 -8.15 -0.46
N TYR A 13 14.58 -9.15 -0.62
CA TYR A 13 13.15 -8.99 -0.77
C TYR A 13 12.46 -9.99 0.16
N ASP A 14 11.46 -9.52 0.88
CA ASP A 14 10.56 -10.40 1.61
C ASP A 14 9.15 -9.82 1.65
N GLU A 15 8.18 -10.71 1.81
CA GLU A 15 6.75 -10.40 1.82
C GLU A 15 6.05 -11.28 2.85
N ILE A 16 5.31 -10.62 3.75
CA ILE A 16 4.65 -11.28 4.87
C ILE A 16 3.21 -10.80 4.95
N ASP A 17 2.28 -11.74 4.94
CA ASP A 17 0.88 -11.52 5.29
C ASP A 17 0.75 -11.54 6.82
N LEU A 18 0.27 -10.43 7.39
CA LEU A 18 0.08 -10.30 8.83
C LEU A 18 -1.28 -10.83 9.28
N PHE A 19 -2.34 -10.49 8.53
CA PHE A 19 -3.71 -10.86 8.82
C PHE A 19 -4.52 -10.98 7.53
N GLU A 20 -5.46 -11.92 7.52
CA GLU A 20 -6.45 -12.13 6.48
C GLU A 20 -7.78 -12.49 7.13
N ASP A 21 -8.87 -11.92 6.63
CA ASP A 21 -10.23 -12.17 7.09
C ASP A 21 -11.23 -12.03 5.92
N GLU A 22 -12.24 -12.90 5.89
CA GLU A 22 -13.27 -12.93 4.84
C GLU A 22 -14.56 -12.18 5.24
N LEU A 23 -14.57 -11.48 6.38
CA LEU A 23 -15.71 -10.69 6.88
C LEU A 23 -17.03 -11.49 6.90
N ALA A 24 -16.95 -12.77 7.29
CA ALA A 24 -18.06 -13.72 7.23
C ALA A 24 -18.72 -13.77 5.84
N ASP A 25 -17.89 -13.93 4.80
CA ASP A 25 -18.27 -13.97 3.37
C ASP A 25 -18.81 -12.65 2.80
N ASN A 26 -18.64 -11.52 3.50
CA ASN A 26 -19.08 -10.19 3.02
C ASN A 26 -17.95 -9.33 2.44
N GLY A 27 -16.79 -9.93 2.19
CA GLY A 27 -15.67 -9.24 1.58
C GLY A 27 -14.32 -9.84 1.92
N THR A 28 -13.32 -8.98 2.01
CA THR A 28 -11.93 -9.40 2.27
C THR A 28 -11.17 -8.28 2.96
N ALA A 29 -10.47 -8.60 4.04
CA ALA A 29 -9.56 -7.71 4.74
C ALA A 29 -8.17 -8.37 4.81
N ILE A 30 -7.16 -7.75 4.21
CA ILE A 30 -5.79 -8.27 4.16
C ILE A 30 -4.83 -7.19 4.63
N ILE A 31 -3.89 -7.55 5.51
CA ILE A 31 -2.73 -6.73 5.85
C ILE A 31 -1.47 -7.45 5.39
N ASN A 32 -0.74 -6.85 4.45
CA ASN A 32 0.50 -7.38 3.91
C ASN A 32 1.64 -6.37 4.08
N VAL A 33 2.86 -6.87 4.34
CA VAL A 33 4.08 -6.07 4.43
C VAL A 33 5.12 -6.59 3.46
N LYS A 34 5.62 -5.71 2.59
CA LYS A 34 6.71 -5.98 1.66
C LYS A 34 7.93 -5.16 2.05
N ILE A 35 9.09 -5.79 2.10
CA ILE A 35 10.38 -5.11 2.33
C ILE A 35 11.30 -5.32 1.13
N ARG A 36 12.02 -4.25 0.76
CA ARG A 36 13.04 -4.25 -0.28
C ARG A 36 14.28 -3.55 0.25
N VAL A 37 15.43 -4.21 0.17
CA VAL A 37 16.73 -3.63 0.53
C VAL A 37 17.56 -3.49 -0.73
N MET A 38 18.12 -2.30 -0.91
CA MET A 38 19.00 -1.90 -2.01
C MET A 38 20.32 -1.41 -1.41
N PRO A 39 21.41 -1.31 -2.20
CA PRO A 39 22.67 -0.76 -1.69
C PRO A 39 22.56 0.66 -1.12
N SER A 40 21.64 1.48 -1.64
CA SER A 40 21.42 2.87 -1.20
C SER A 40 20.51 3.01 0.03
N GLY A 41 19.77 1.97 0.41
CA GLY A 41 18.76 2.08 1.46
C GLY A 41 17.70 0.97 1.42
N PHE A 42 16.62 1.13 2.17
CA PHE A 42 15.51 0.19 2.16
C PHE A 42 14.16 0.87 2.01
N TYR A 43 13.20 0.10 1.53
CA TYR A 43 11.81 0.51 1.36
C TYR A 43 10.88 -0.57 1.91
N ILE A 44 9.94 -0.16 2.76
CA ILE A 44 8.90 -1.01 3.33
C ILE A 44 7.55 -0.44 2.90
N LEU A 45 6.68 -1.33 2.40
CA LEU A 45 5.28 -1.04 2.13
C LEU A 45 4.43 -1.96 2.99
N GLN A 46 3.75 -1.40 3.98
CA GLN A 46 2.64 -2.06 4.66
C GLN A 46 1.35 -1.60 3.98
N ARG A 47 0.57 -2.55 3.48
CA ARG A 47 -0.71 -2.31 2.81
C ARG A 47 -1.80 -3.02 3.58
N PHE A 48 -2.78 -2.26 4.05
CA PHE A 48 -4.08 -2.79 4.42
C PHE A 48 -5.03 -2.61 3.25
N PHE A 49 -5.61 -3.71 2.78
CA PHE A 49 -6.62 -3.75 1.74
C PHE A 49 -7.93 -4.25 2.34
N LEU A 50 -9.01 -3.50 2.12
CA LEU A 50 -10.34 -3.83 2.58
C LEU A 50 -11.31 -3.74 1.40
N ARG A 51 -12.02 -4.82 1.15
CA ARG A 51 -13.22 -4.87 0.33
C ARG A 51 -14.38 -5.26 1.22
N VAL A 52 -15.42 -4.44 1.21
CA VAL A 52 -16.74 -4.82 1.74
C VAL A 52 -17.69 -4.84 0.56
N ASP A 53 -18.23 -6.02 0.27
CA ASP A 53 -19.00 -6.25 -0.94
C ASP A 53 -20.23 -5.35 -0.98
N GLU A 54 -20.47 -4.75 -2.16
CA GLU A 54 -21.51 -3.74 -2.41
C GLU A 54 -21.42 -2.43 -1.61
N VAL A 55 -20.47 -2.30 -0.67
CA VAL A 55 -20.29 -1.12 0.17
C VAL A 55 -19.09 -0.29 -0.31
N LEU A 56 -17.85 -0.73 -0.09
CA LEU A 56 -16.66 0.07 -0.37
C LEU A 56 -15.39 -0.74 -0.62
N PHE A 57 -14.43 -0.08 -1.25
CA PHE A 57 -13.02 -0.46 -1.25
C PHE A 57 -12.24 0.58 -0.47
N ARG A 58 -11.37 0.13 0.44
CA ARG A 58 -10.44 0.98 1.18
C ARG A 58 -9.04 0.39 1.11
N MET A 59 -8.05 1.27 1.00
CA MET A 59 -6.66 0.89 1.03
C MET A 59 -5.82 1.89 1.80
N ASN A 60 -5.16 1.39 2.84
CA ASN A 60 -4.27 2.18 3.68
C ASN A 60 -2.84 1.69 3.45
N ASP A 61 -2.03 2.54 2.86
CA ASP A 61 -0.62 2.26 2.60
C ASP A 61 0.24 3.06 3.59
N THR A 62 1.09 2.36 4.35
CA THR A 62 2.18 2.94 5.13
C THR A 62 3.49 2.62 4.42
N ARG A 63 4.19 3.65 3.98
CA ARG A 63 5.46 3.57 3.26
C ARG A 63 6.56 4.09 4.16
N VAL A 64 7.58 3.28 4.38
CA VAL A 64 8.78 3.68 5.09
C VAL A 64 9.96 3.58 4.14
N TYR A 65 10.69 4.67 3.99
CA TYR A 65 11.91 4.72 3.20
C TYR A 65 13.05 5.24 4.05
N HIS A 66 14.19 4.59 3.94
CA HIS A 66 15.44 5.03 4.55
C HIS A 66 16.54 5.03 3.49
N GLU A 67 17.26 6.14 3.39
CA GLU A 67 18.49 6.23 2.61
C GLU A 67 19.67 6.05 3.57
N PHE A 68 20.54 5.07 3.30
CA PHE A 68 21.69 4.81 4.15
C PHE A 68 22.62 6.03 4.17
N GLY A 69 23.13 6.36 5.36
CA GLY A 69 23.92 7.56 5.59
C GLY A 69 23.09 8.79 5.95
N THR A 70 21.75 8.72 5.91
CA THR A 70 20.88 9.75 6.51
C THR A 70 20.53 9.40 7.94
N ASP A 71 20.20 10.41 8.74
CA ASP A 71 19.79 10.30 10.15
C ASP A 71 18.26 10.29 10.30
N TYR A 72 17.52 10.01 9.23
CA TYR A 72 16.05 10.02 9.27
C TYR A 72 15.41 8.91 8.44
N LEU A 73 14.18 8.58 8.81
CA LEU A 73 13.25 7.77 8.04
C LEU A 73 12.19 8.69 7.43
N GLN A 74 11.85 8.46 6.17
CA GLN A 74 10.66 9.05 5.57
C GLN A 74 9.50 8.08 5.75
N LEU A 75 8.51 8.47 6.56
CA LEU A 75 7.27 7.75 6.76
C LEU A 75 6.13 8.49 6.04
N GLU A 76 5.46 7.80 5.16
CA GLU A 76 4.29 8.30 4.43
C GLU A 76 3.11 7.37 4.67
N TYR A 77 2.00 7.91 5.15
CA TYR A 77 0.74 7.21 5.27
C TYR A 77 -0.25 7.79 4.28
N SER A 78 -0.93 6.94 3.51
CA SER A 78 -2.01 7.34 2.62
C SER A 78 -3.22 6.43 2.81
N SER A 79 -4.38 7.02 3.10
CA SER A 79 -5.68 6.34 3.11
C SER A 79 -6.42 6.69 1.82
N ARG A 80 -6.98 5.69 1.14
CA ARG A 80 -7.81 5.87 -0.04
C ARG A 80 -9.05 5.02 0.07
N GLU A 81 -10.19 5.59 -0.31
CA GLU A 81 -11.47 4.90 -0.27
C GLU A 81 -12.35 5.30 -1.46
N GLU A 82 -13.12 4.35 -1.95
CA GLU A 82 -14.21 4.63 -2.89
C GLU A 82 -15.34 3.60 -2.75
N HIS A 83 -16.56 4.03 -3.07
CA HIS A 83 -17.75 3.18 -3.06
C HIS A 83 -17.61 2.03 -4.07
N TYR A 84 -18.04 0.82 -3.66
CA TYR A 84 -17.95 -0.41 -4.45
C TYR A 84 -18.50 -0.25 -5.87
N ASN A 85 -19.74 0.25 -5.96
CA ASN A 85 -20.43 0.49 -7.23
C ASN A 85 -19.65 1.35 -8.22
N LYS A 86 -18.93 2.39 -7.76
CA LYS A 86 -18.13 3.23 -8.66
C LYS A 86 -16.94 2.47 -9.24
N ILE A 87 -16.22 1.72 -8.41
CA ILE A 87 -15.10 0.87 -8.88
C ILE A 87 -15.62 -0.22 -9.82
N ARG A 88 -16.78 -0.80 -9.55
CA ARG A 88 -17.44 -1.77 -10.44
C ARG A 88 -17.73 -1.20 -11.83
N THR A 89 -18.10 0.08 -11.95
CA THR A 89 -18.29 0.71 -13.27
C THR A 89 -17.01 0.82 -14.09
N CYS A 90 -15.84 0.69 -13.47
CA CYS A 90 -14.54 0.74 -14.14
C CYS A 90 -14.15 -0.60 -14.76
N ILE A 91 -14.90 -1.68 -14.53
CA ILE A 91 -14.66 -2.99 -15.16
C ILE A 91 -14.86 -2.85 -16.67
N PRO A 92 -13.91 -3.31 -17.51
CA PRO A 92 -14.04 -3.20 -18.95
C PRO A 92 -15.27 -3.94 -19.47
N LYS A 93 -16.11 -3.26 -20.27
CA LYS A 93 -17.39 -3.82 -20.77
C LYS A 93 -17.25 -5.13 -21.56
N TYR A 94 -16.10 -5.39 -22.17
CA TYR A 94 -15.83 -6.64 -22.90
C TYR A 94 -15.80 -7.89 -22.01
N LYS A 95 -15.67 -7.71 -20.68
CA LYS A 95 -15.73 -8.80 -19.70
C LYS A 95 -17.15 -9.22 -19.32
N GLY A 96 -18.19 -8.51 -19.77
CA GLY A 96 -19.57 -8.82 -19.42
C GLY A 96 -19.77 -8.76 -17.90
N ASP A 97 -20.28 -9.86 -17.33
CA ASP A 97 -20.55 -10.00 -15.89
C ASP A 97 -19.35 -10.54 -15.07
N ASP A 98 -18.18 -10.71 -15.69
CA ASP A 98 -16.97 -11.16 -14.98
C ASP A 98 -16.45 -10.09 -13.99
N ILE A 99 -16.67 -10.37 -12.70
CA ILE A 99 -16.26 -9.51 -11.57
C ILE A 99 -14.86 -9.84 -11.02
N SER A 100 -14.07 -10.71 -11.66
CA SER A 100 -12.71 -11.09 -11.21
C SER A 100 -11.75 -9.90 -11.01
N GLN A 101 -12.02 -8.75 -11.64
CA GLN A 101 -11.21 -7.54 -11.42
C GLN A 101 -11.36 -6.97 -10.00
N LEU A 102 -12.48 -7.26 -9.32
CA LEU A 102 -12.75 -6.79 -7.95
C LEU A 102 -12.01 -7.60 -6.88
N THR A 103 -11.27 -8.63 -7.26
CA THR A 103 -10.31 -9.34 -6.40
C THR A 103 -8.86 -8.92 -6.64
N ASP A 104 -8.56 -8.23 -7.75
CA ASP A 104 -7.20 -7.79 -8.07
C ASP A 104 -6.86 -6.48 -7.34
N ILE A 105 -6.08 -6.60 -6.26
CA ILE A 105 -5.62 -5.48 -5.44
C ILE A 105 -4.85 -4.44 -6.25
N ASN A 106 -4.03 -4.86 -7.22
CA ASN A 106 -3.22 -3.94 -8.02
C ASN A 106 -4.10 -3.15 -9.01
N TRP A 107 -5.07 -3.83 -9.61
CA TRP A 107 -6.06 -3.18 -10.45
C TRP A 107 -6.89 -2.17 -9.65
N ILE A 108 -7.43 -2.58 -8.48
CA ILE A 108 -8.20 -1.69 -7.61
C ILE A 108 -7.37 -0.48 -7.18
N ASN A 109 -6.11 -0.69 -6.78
CA ASN A 109 -5.18 0.39 -6.45
C ASN A 109 -5.02 1.43 -7.57
N SER A 110 -5.13 1.02 -8.84
CA SER A 110 -5.08 1.93 -10.00
C SER A 110 -6.39 2.72 -10.22
N LYS A 111 -7.51 2.25 -9.67
CA LYS A 111 -8.85 2.84 -9.83
C LYS A 111 -9.27 3.69 -8.64
N LEU A 112 -8.71 3.44 -7.45
CA LEU A 112 -8.97 4.25 -6.28
C LEU A 112 -8.54 5.71 -6.53
N PRO A 113 -9.33 6.69 -6.07
CA PRO A 113 -8.97 8.10 -6.18
C PRO A 113 -7.68 8.39 -5.41
N PRO A 114 -6.94 9.46 -5.79
CA PRO A 114 -5.81 9.90 -5.00
C PRO A 114 -6.26 10.28 -3.57
N PRO A 115 -5.40 10.09 -2.55
CA PRO A 115 -5.74 10.43 -1.18
C PRO A 115 -6.02 11.93 -1.07
N LYS A 116 -7.00 12.32 -0.24
CA LYS A 116 -7.17 13.73 0.12
C LYS A 116 -6.02 14.21 1.00
N LYS A 117 -5.86 15.53 1.13
CA LYS A 117 -4.73 16.12 1.89
C LYS A 117 -4.72 15.71 3.37
N ASP A 118 -5.90 15.51 3.95
CA ASP A 118 -6.14 15.02 5.32
C ASP A 118 -5.91 13.51 5.47
N GLU A 119 -5.99 12.76 4.37
CA GLU A 119 -5.76 11.32 4.30
C GLU A 119 -4.31 10.97 3.94
N LEU A 120 -3.46 11.98 3.74
CA LEU A 120 -2.04 11.86 3.43
C LEU A 120 -1.20 12.49 4.55
N MET A 121 -0.36 11.69 5.18
CA MET A 121 0.60 12.16 6.18
C MET A 121 2.01 11.85 5.72
N VAL A 122 2.89 12.85 5.70
CA VAL A 122 4.32 12.67 5.44
C VAL A 122 5.09 13.16 6.65
N LYS A 123 5.92 12.30 7.23
CA LYS A 123 6.79 12.61 8.36
C LYS A 123 8.22 12.23 8.06
N LYS A 124 9.16 13.04 8.54
CA LYS A 124 10.55 12.65 8.72
C LYS A 124 10.75 12.32 10.19
N LEU A 125 11.18 11.10 10.48
CA LEU A 125 11.46 10.63 11.83
C LEU A 125 12.98 10.53 11.99
N CYS A 126 13.57 11.34 12.87
CA CYS A 126 14.99 11.22 13.18
C CYS A 126 15.27 9.86 13.82
N VAL A 127 16.29 9.17 13.32
CA VAL A 127 16.84 7.96 13.91
C VAL A 127 17.97 8.39 14.82
N VAL A 128 17.71 8.45 16.12
CA VAL A 128 18.76 8.75 17.09
C VAL A 128 19.69 7.53 17.16
N PRO A 129 21.00 7.69 16.91
CA PRO A 129 21.95 6.59 17.08
C PRO A 129 21.90 6.10 18.52
N LYS A 130 21.94 4.78 18.71
CA LYS A 130 21.86 4.11 20.02
C LYS A 130 23.03 4.42 20.98
N SER A 131 23.93 5.35 20.64
CA SER A 131 25.11 5.72 21.43
C SER A 131 24.85 6.72 22.56
N GLU A 132 23.60 7.10 22.83
CA GLU A 132 23.24 8.09 23.87
C GLU A 132 22.10 7.63 24.81
N ILE A 133 21.99 6.32 25.12
CA ILE A 133 21.14 5.80 26.21
C ILE A 133 21.98 4.90 27.12
#